data_AF-A0A5B0WYV4-F1
#
_entry.id   AF-A0A5B0WYV4-F1
#
_cell.length_a   1.000
_cell.length_b   1.000
_cell.length_c   1.000
_cell.angle_alpha   90.00
_cell.angle_beta   90.00
_cell.angle_gamma   90.00
#
_symmetry.space_group_name_H-M   'P 1'
#
loop_
_entity.id
_entity.type
_entity.pdbx_description
1 polymer ?
#
loop_
_entity_poly.entity_id
_entity_poly.type
_entity_poly.pdbx_seq_one_letter_code
_entity_poly.pdbx_strand_id
1 'polypeptide(L)' 'YVCDNLTSYEQPYPLIHALDREDGQLSNPSPEHFLPLLYVMGAWDRKEVVSIPIDGIESGSLSMLSVQVG' A
#
# COMPACT_ATOMS: atom_id res chain seq x y z
N TYR A 1 -0.35 6.29 -6.53
CA TYR A 1 -0.28 6.68 -5.11
C TYR A 1 0.35 5.60 -4.25
N VAL A 2 -0.23 4.39 -4.14
CA VAL A 2 0.29 3.34 -3.24
C VAL A 2 1.73 2.94 -3.60
N CYS A 3 1.96 2.46 -4.82
CA CYS A 3 3.30 2.02 -5.26
C CYS A 3 4.35 3.15 -5.16
N ASP A 4 3.97 4.38 -5.50
CA ASP A 4 4.85 5.55 -5.45
C ASP A 4 5.33 5.89 -4.03
N ASN A 5 4.61 5.42 -3.00
CA ASN A 5 4.87 5.75 -1.60
C ASN A 5 5.35 4.58 -0.74
N LEU A 6 5.47 3.36 -1.30
CA LEU A 6 5.90 2.16 -0.55
C LEU A 6 7.26 2.35 0.14
N THR A 7 8.18 3.10 -0.47
CA THR A 7 9.53 3.33 0.08
C THR A 7 9.76 4.78 0.46
N SER A 8 8.70 5.54 0.69
CA SER A 8 8.80 6.95 1.10
C SER A 8 9.41 7.10 2.49
N TYR A 9 10.29 8.09 2.63
CA TYR A 9 10.89 8.48 3.92
C TYR A 9 10.13 9.64 4.59
N GLU A 10 9.08 10.17 3.95
CA GLU A 10 8.27 11.27 4.47
C GLU A 10 7.63 10.94 5.82
N GLN A 11 7.39 11.97 6.62
CA GLN A 11 6.77 11.88 7.94
C GLN A 11 5.63 12.91 8.05
N PRO A 12 4.39 12.48 8.38
CA PRO A 12 4.00 11.09 8.60
C PRO A 12 4.10 10.22 7.33
N TYR A 13 4.24 8.90 7.50
CA TYR A 13 4.36 7.97 6.38
C TYR A 13 3.14 8.08 5.44
N PRO A 14 3.29 8.36 4.13
CA PRO A 14 2.17 8.82 3.30
C PRO A 14 0.99 7.85 3.23
N LEU A 15 1.24 6.53 3.22
CA LEU A 15 0.17 5.54 3.08
C LEU A 15 -0.84 5.54 4.23
N ILE A 16 -0.55 6.16 5.38
CA ILE A 16 -1.55 6.31 6.45
C ILE A 16 -2.72 7.20 6.03
N HIS A 17 -2.50 8.11 5.07
CA HIS A 17 -3.51 9.01 4.52
C HIS A 17 -4.17 8.47 3.25
N ALA A 18 -3.86 7.23 2.84
CA ALA A 18 -4.39 6.67 1.60
C ALA A 18 -5.93 6.65 1.59
N LEU A 19 -6.56 6.35 2.73
CA LEU A 19 -8.03 6.26 2.87
C LEU A 19 -8.70 7.62 3.11
N ASP A 20 -7.95 8.69 3.35
CA ASP A 20 -8.49 10.05 3.43
C ASP A 20 -8.76 10.64 2.04
N ARG A 21 -8.17 10.05 1.00
CA ARG A 21 -8.27 10.50 -0.38
C ARG A 21 -9.55 9.98 -1.04
N GLU A 22 -10.10 10.75 -1.97
CA GLU A 22 -11.29 10.37 -2.75
C GLU A 22 -11.11 9.05 -3.51
N ASP A 23 -9.96 8.87 -4.18
CA ASP A 23 -9.62 7.64 -4.90
C ASP A 23 -9.40 6.44 -3.97
N GLY A 24 -8.87 6.70 -2.76
CA GLY A 24 -8.69 5.71 -1.71
C GLY A 24 -10.02 5.20 -1.14
N GLN A 25 -10.96 6.10 -0.87
CA GLN A 25 -12.32 5.76 -0.41
C GLN A 25 -13.12 5.03 -1.48
N LEU A 26 -12.97 5.42 -2.75
CA LEU A 26 -13.62 4.74 -3.86
C LEU A 26 -13.06 3.31 -4.05
N SER A 27 -11.74 3.14 -3.91
CA SER A 27 -11.08 1.85 -4.07
C SER A 27 -11.28 0.92 -2.86
N ASN A 28 -11.41 1.49 -1.66
CA ASN A 28 -11.58 0.76 -0.40
C ASN A 28 -12.73 1.40 0.40
N PRO A 29 -13.99 1.02 0.12
CA PRO A 29 -15.17 1.55 0.85
C PRO A 29 -15.12 1.30 2.36
N SER A 30 -14.32 0.33 2.76
CA SER A 30 -14.03 -0.07 4.13
C SER A 30 -12.53 -0.42 4.24
N PRO A 31 -11.90 -0.24 5.41
CA PRO A 31 -10.45 -0.21 5.52
C PRO A 31 -9.79 -1.60 5.50
N GLU A 32 -10.54 -2.67 5.77
CA GLU A 32 -10.02 -4.00 6.09
C GLU A 32 -9.10 -4.60 5.03
N HIS A 33 -9.33 -4.30 3.75
CA HIS A 33 -8.49 -4.81 2.67
C HIS A 33 -7.20 -4.01 2.47
N PHE A 34 -7.15 -2.77 2.95
CA PHE A 34 -5.98 -1.89 2.86
C PHE A 34 -5.08 -2.00 4.09
N LEU A 35 -5.66 -2.15 5.29
CA LEU A 35 -4.92 -2.18 6.55
C LEU A 35 -3.76 -3.20 6.58
N PRO A 36 -3.87 -4.43 6.04
CA PRO A 36 -2.78 -5.40 6.06
C PRO A 36 -1.48 -4.87 5.44
N LEU A 37 -1.56 -4.03 4.40
CA LEU A 37 -0.39 -3.39 3.82
C LEU A 37 0.33 -2.50 4.85
N LEU A 38 -0.41 -1.77 5.68
CA LEU A 38 0.19 -0.92 6.72
C LEU A 38 0.86 -1.73 7.83
N TYR A 39 0.38 -2.95 8.13
CA TYR A 39 1.06 -3.85 9.06
C TYR A 39 2.42 -4.30 8.50
N VAL A 40 2.46 -4.68 7.22
CA VAL A 40 3.70 -5.08 6.55
C VAL A 40 4.68 -3.90 6.48
N MET A 41 4.22 -2.74 6.02
CA MET A 41 5.07 -1.55 5.92
C MET A 41 5.49 -0.99 7.28
N GLY A 42 4.68 -1.19 8.33
CA GLY A 42 5.01 -0.82 9.71
C GLY A 42 6.12 -1.69 10.32
N ALA A 43 6.36 -2.90 9.79
CA ALA A 43 7.46 -3.77 10.20
C ALA A 43 8.77 -3.48 9.47
N TRP A 44 8.73 -2.74 8.35
CA TRP A 44 9.91 -2.46 7.52
C TRP A 44 10.88 -1.50 8.21
N ASP A 45 12.15 -1.90 8.31
CA ASP A 45 13.21 -1.14 9.01
C ASP A 45 13.85 0.00 8.17
N ARG A 46 13.36 0.20 6.94
CA ARG A 46 13.89 1.14 5.93
C ARG A 46 15.28 0.80 5.37
N LYS A 47 15.74 -0.44 5.55
CA LYS A 47 17.00 -0.97 5.00
C LYS A 47 16.79 -2.24 4.19
N GLU A 48 15.83 -3.07 4.59
CA GLU A 48 15.43 -4.26 3.83
C GLU A 48 14.90 -3.86 2.44
N VAL A 49 15.08 -4.74 1.46
CA VAL A 49 14.56 -4.54 0.11
C VAL A 49 13.04 -4.65 0.16
N VAL A 50 12.35 -3.70 -0.47
CA VAL A 50 10.91 -3.79 -0.73
C VAL A 50 10.74 -4.11 -2.20
N SER A 51 10.00 -5.19 -2.50
CA SER A 51 9.75 -5.64 -3.87
C SER A 51 8.26 -5.85 -4.13
N ILE A 52 7.89 -5.77 -5.41
CA ILE A 52 6.53 -6.02 -5.90
C ILE A 52 6.61 -7.26 -6.80
N PRO A 53 6.51 -8.48 -6.24
CA PRO A 53 6.60 -9.71 -7.04
C PRO A 53 5.41 -9.90 -7.99
N ILE A 54 4.26 -9.30 -7.67
CA ILE A 54 3.02 -9.37 -8.46
C ILE A 54 2.37 -7.99 -8.44
N ASP A 55 1.93 -7.53 -9.61
CA ASP A 55 1.11 -6.33 -9.79
C ASP A 55 0.06 -6.60 -10.88
N GLY A 56 -1.03 -5.85 -10.87
CA GLY A 56 -2.11 -5.97 -11.85
C GLY A 56 -3.49 -5.65 -11.27
N ILE A 57 -4.42 -5.32 -12.16
CA ILE A 57 -5.84 -5.13 -11.83
C ILE A 57 -6.64 -6.19 -12.58
N GLU A 58 -7.36 -7.00 -11.81
CA GLU A 58 -8.28 -8.03 -12.31
C GLU A 58 -9.73 -7.57 -12.18
N SER A 59 -10.61 -8.08 -13.04
CA SER A 59 -12.06 -7.78 -13.00
C SER A 59 -12.40 -6.27 -12.94
N GLY A 60 -11.51 -5.41 -13.47
CA GLY A 60 -11.69 -3.96 -13.54
C GLY A 60 -11.34 -3.16 -12.27
N SER A 61 -11.32 -3.79 -11.09
CA SER A 61 -11.05 -3.07 -9.83
C SER A 61 -10.37 -3.90 -8.73
N LEU A 62 -10.07 -5.18 -8.96
CA LEU A 62 -9.42 -6.03 -7.97
C LEU A 62 -7.90 -5.93 -8.14
N SER A 63 -7.25 -5.16 -7.27
CA SER A 63 -5.79 -5.07 -7.26
C SER A 63 -5.16 -6.38 -6.76
N MET A 64 -4.20 -6.88 -7.52
CA MET A 64 -3.36 -8.03 -7.19
C MET A 64 -1.98 -7.61 -6.64
N LEU A 65 -1.81 -6.31 -6.33
CA LEU A 65 -0.57 -5.75 -5.80
C LEU A 65 -0.10 -6.56 -4.59
N SER A 66 1.03 -7.22 -4.75
CA SER A 66 1.71 -7.96 -3.69
C SER A 66 2.99 -7.23 -3.32
N VAL A 67 3.24 -7.07 -2.02
CA VAL A 67 4.44 -6.40 -1.51
C VAL A 67 5.20 -7.39 -0.64
N GLN A 68 6.50 -7.51 -0.88
CA GLN A 68 7.42 -8.29 -0.05
C GLN A 68 8.46 -7.35 0.55
N VAL A 69 8.71 -7.52 1.85
CA VAL A 69 9.78 -6.84 2.59
C VAL A 69 10.79 -7.90 3.03
N GLY A 70 12.07 -7.68 2.70
CA GLY A 70 13.15 -8.67 2.87
C GLY A 70 13.12 -9.80 1.85
#